data_AF-A0A1G7I5G4-F1
#
_entry.id   AF-A0A1G7I5G4-F1
#
_cell.length_a   1.000
_cell.length_b   1.000
_cell.length_c   1.000
_cell.angle_alpha   90.00
_cell.angle_beta   90.00
_cell.angle_gamma   90.00
#
_symmetry.space_group_name_H-M   'P 1'
#
loop_
_entity.id
_entity.type
_entity.pdbx_description
1 polymer ?
#
loop_
_entity_poly.entity_id
_entity_poly.type
_entity_poly.pdbx_seq_one_letter_code
_entity_poly.pdbx_strand_id
1 'polypeptide(L)'
;MKQIITMLAGLFLAHAGFAQDVFTCRNTALSFFSATPVEDIDATSDKGVSAINLKTGDVYFKVAVNSFKFKKQLMEEHFNENYLESDKYPHAVFKGKLVSPPDLHKDGTYEVVVDGTLSLHGVDKPYHEKATITVKDGKPSANAKFNVKLADHHIKIPTLVIKNIAEVVEVTVKAAYTAAT
;
A
#
# COMPACT_ATOMS: atom_id res chain seq x y z
N MET A 1 44.90 -8.64 -40.23
CA MET A 1 43.73 -7.72 -40.19
C MET A 1 42.38 -8.43 -40.06
N LYS A 2 42.16 -9.60 -40.68
CA LYS A 2 40.87 -10.33 -40.61
C LYS A 2 40.52 -10.88 -39.20
N GLN A 3 41.53 -11.21 -38.38
CA GLN A 3 41.32 -11.76 -37.03
C GLN A 3 41.12 -10.70 -35.93
N ILE A 4 41.52 -9.45 -36.17
CA ILE A 4 41.28 -8.33 -35.24
C ILE A 4 39.80 -7.88 -35.34
N ILE A 5 39.21 -7.99 -36.52
CA ILE A 5 37.78 -7.71 -36.75
C ILE A 5 36.89 -8.76 -36.06
N THR A 6 37.35 -10.01 -35.94
CA THR A 6 36.62 -11.07 -35.23
C THR A 6 36.63 -10.88 -33.71
N MET A 7 37.66 -10.21 -33.16
CA MET A 7 37.77 -9.95 -31.72
C MET A 7 36.91 -8.77 -31.26
N LEU A 8 36.64 -7.80 -32.14
CA LEU A 8 35.71 -6.69 -31.86
C LEU A 8 34.22 -7.08 -31.96
N ALA A 9 33.90 -8.15 -32.68
CA ALA A 9 32.54 -8.67 -32.81
C ALA A 9 32.05 -9.48 -31.58
N GLY A 10 32.94 -9.82 -30.65
CA GLY A 10 32.62 -10.56 -29.43
C GLY A 10 32.16 -9.68 -28.26
N LEU A 11 32.29 -8.35 -28.35
CA LEU A 11 31.94 -7.42 -27.25
C LEU A 11 30.49 -6.91 -27.36
N PHE A 12 29.59 -7.77 -27.83
CA PHE A 12 28.14 -7.57 -27.77
C PHE A 12 27.44 -8.69 -26.97
N LEU A 13 28.20 -9.47 -26.19
CA LEU A 13 27.63 -10.51 -25.34
C LEU A 13 27.02 -9.89 -24.06
N ALA A 14 25.69 -9.90 -24.07
CA ALA A 14 24.81 -10.05 -22.91
C ALA A 14 24.97 -8.99 -21.80
N HIS A 15 24.33 -7.84 -22.01
CA HIS A 15 23.64 -7.21 -20.88
C HIS A 15 22.45 -8.11 -20.53
N ALA A 16 22.70 -9.19 -19.78
CA ALA A 16 21.64 -9.79 -18.99
C ALA A 16 21.21 -8.70 -18.02
N GLY A 17 20.16 -7.96 -18.37
CA GLY A 17 19.57 -6.97 -17.49
C GLY A 17 19.26 -7.70 -16.19
N PHE A 18 19.91 -7.31 -15.09
CA PHE A 18 19.51 -7.78 -13.78
C PHE A 18 18.06 -7.34 -13.61
N ALA A 19 17.15 -8.31 -13.64
CA ALA A 19 15.76 -8.05 -13.33
C ALA A 19 15.74 -7.41 -11.94
N GLN A 20 15.19 -6.21 -11.88
CA GLN A 20 15.19 -5.46 -10.65
C GLN A 20 14.17 -6.09 -9.70
N ASP A 21 14.64 -6.67 -8.59
CA ASP A 21 13.74 -7.35 -7.67
C ASP A 21 12.88 -6.35 -6.86
N VAL A 22 13.37 -5.12 -6.63
CA VAL A 22 12.73 -4.14 -5.73
C VAL A 22 12.15 -2.95 -6.48
N PHE A 23 10.87 -2.70 -6.23
CA PHE A 23 10.06 -1.65 -6.82
C PHE A 23 9.46 -0.75 -5.73
N THR A 24 9.33 0.55 -6.01
CA THR A 24 8.81 1.54 -5.05
C THR A 24 7.75 2.44 -5.68
N CYS A 25 6.87 2.98 -4.84
CA CYS A 25 5.86 3.96 -5.19
C CYS A 25 5.88 5.07 -4.13
N ARG A 26 6.08 6.33 -4.52
CA ARG A 26 6.14 7.47 -3.59
C ARG A 26 4.83 8.24 -3.46
N ASN A 27 3.85 7.88 -4.28
CA ASN A 27 2.53 8.48 -4.36
C ASN A 27 1.46 7.37 -4.31
N THR A 28 1.61 6.47 -3.34
CA THR A 28 0.61 5.42 -3.09
C THR A 28 -0.69 6.10 -2.71
N ALA A 29 -1.76 5.79 -3.44
CA ALA A 29 -3.07 6.34 -3.20
C ALA A 29 -3.80 5.47 -2.18
N LEU A 30 -4.25 6.10 -1.09
CA LEU A 30 -5.08 5.49 -0.07
C LEU A 30 -6.42 6.21 -0.02
N SER A 31 -7.49 5.46 0.15
CA SER A 31 -8.82 6.02 0.34
C SER A 31 -9.61 5.14 1.26
N PHE A 32 -10.50 5.73 2.05
CA PHE A 32 -11.50 4.96 2.78
C PHE A 32 -12.88 5.57 2.61
N PHE A 33 -13.87 4.70 2.71
CA PHE A 33 -15.27 5.06 2.66
C PHE A 33 -16.02 4.33 3.78
N SER A 34 -16.83 5.09 4.51
CA SER A 34 -17.72 4.59 5.56
C SER A 34 -19.07 5.25 5.38
N ALA A 35 -20.08 4.48 4.98
CA ALA A 35 -21.46 4.94 4.93
C ALA A 35 -22.19 4.62 6.24
N THR A 36 -22.92 5.59 6.78
CA THR A 36 -23.87 5.37 7.87
C THR A 36 -25.23 5.95 7.51
N PRO A 37 -26.32 5.60 8.21
CA PRO A 37 -27.64 6.19 7.94
C PRO A 37 -27.68 7.72 8.10
N VAL A 38 -26.70 8.30 8.80
CA VAL A 38 -26.65 9.73 9.13
C VAL A 38 -25.71 10.47 8.20
N GLU A 39 -24.51 9.94 7.97
CA GLU A 39 -23.48 10.63 7.21
C GLU A 39 -22.47 9.66 6.58
N ASP A 40 -22.09 9.96 5.33
CA ASP A 40 -21.00 9.31 4.63
C ASP A 40 -19.67 9.99 4.99
N ILE A 41 -18.65 9.19 5.26
CA ILE A 41 -17.30 9.64 5.54
C ILE A 41 -16.38 9.09 4.45
N ASP A 42 -15.79 9.99 3.68
CA ASP A 42 -14.76 9.66 2.69
C ASP A 42 -13.52 10.54 2.87
N ALA A 43 -12.35 9.91 2.75
CA ALA A 43 -11.08 10.61 2.74
C ALA A 43 -10.09 9.94 1.80
N THR A 44 -9.14 10.74 1.31
CA THR A 44 -8.09 10.28 0.39
C THR A 44 -6.72 10.82 0.78
N SER A 45 -5.67 10.08 0.48
CA SER A 45 -4.28 10.54 0.57
C SER A 45 -3.49 9.99 -0.62
N ASP A 46 -2.68 10.84 -1.25
CA ASP A 46 -1.69 10.48 -2.27
C ASP A 46 -0.25 10.55 -1.71
N LYS A 47 -0.10 10.71 -0.39
CA LYS A 47 1.19 10.87 0.30
C LYS A 47 1.71 9.57 0.90
N GLY A 48 1.13 8.44 0.51
CA GLY A 48 1.62 7.12 0.89
C GLY A 48 2.89 6.76 0.15
N VAL A 49 3.76 5.99 0.81
CA VAL A 49 4.90 5.33 0.19
C VAL A 49 4.71 3.82 0.27
N SER A 50 5.12 3.10 -0.77
CA SER A 50 5.06 1.65 -0.83
C SER A 50 6.32 1.07 -1.47
N ALA A 51 6.68 -0.14 -1.08
CA ALA A 51 7.72 -0.94 -1.69
C ALA A 51 7.28 -2.40 -1.82
N ILE A 52 7.69 -3.04 -2.90
CA ILE A 52 7.48 -4.47 -3.13
C ILE A 52 8.77 -5.09 -3.66
N ASN A 53 9.11 -6.27 -3.15
CA ASN A 53 10.15 -7.12 -3.70
C ASN A 53 9.50 -8.29 -4.45
N LEU A 54 9.66 -8.32 -5.79
CA LEU A 54 9.02 -9.30 -6.67
C LEU A 54 9.57 -10.71 -6.50
N LYS A 55 10.80 -10.83 -5.99
CA LYS A 55 11.46 -12.13 -5.76
C LYS A 55 11.12 -12.71 -4.39
N THR A 56 11.11 -11.90 -3.35
CA THR A 56 10.83 -12.38 -1.98
C THR A 56 9.35 -12.33 -1.64
N GLY A 57 8.57 -11.51 -2.34
CA GLY A 57 7.19 -11.20 -2.03
C GLY A 57 7.03 -10.22 -0.86
N ASP A 58 8.11 -9.62 -0.35
CA ASP A 58 8.03 -8.66 0.75
C ASP A 58 7.32 -7.38 0.30
N VAL A 59 6.39 -6.88 1.13
CA VAL A 59 5.58 -5.70 0.87
C VAL A 59 5.67 -4.74 2.06
N TYR A 60 5.79 -3.45 1.76
CA TYR A 60 5.78 -2.38 2.74
C TYR A 60 4.87 -1.26 2.26
N PHE A 61 4.04 -0.68 3.13
CA PHE A 61 3.51 0.65 2.89
C PHE A 61 3.50 1.50 4.17
N LYS A 62 3.56 2.81 4.00
CA LYS A 62 3.48 3.80 5.06
C LYS A 62 2.74 5.03 4.57
N VAL A 63 1.85 5.57 5.39
CA VAL A 63 1.14 6.83 5.11
C VAL A 63 1.18 7.71 6.35
N ALA A 64 1.33 9.02 6.15
CA ALA A 64 1.13 9.99 7.23
C ALA A 64 -0.38 10.15 7.50
N VAL A 65 -0.82 9.95 8.73
CA VAL A 65 -2.25 9.98 9.06
C VAL A 65 -2.84 11.36 8.77
N ASN A 66 -2.14 12.44 9.12
CA ASN A 66 -2.58 13.80 8.83
C ASN A 66 -2.56 14.21 7.35
N SER A 67 -2.15 13.31 6.45
CA SER A 67 -2.19 13.57 5.01
C SER A 67 -3.56 13.29 4.37
N PHE A 68 -4.45 12.60 5.09
CA PHE A 68 -5.80 12.33 4.59
C PHE A 68 -6.61 13.62 4.48
N LYS A 69 -7.23 13.81 3.31
CA LYS A 69 -8.09 14.95 2.99
C LYS A 69 -9.54 14.54 2.95
N PHE A 70 -10.35 15.30 3.68
CA PHE A 70 -11.79 15.11 3.81
C PHE A 70 -12.53 16.24 3.11
N LYS A 71 -13.79 16.01 2.74
CA LYS A 71 -14.64 17.07 2.20
C LYS A 71 -14.96 18.17 3.22
N LYS A 72 -15.07 17.81 4.50
CA LYS A 72 -15.38 18.73 5.60
C LYS A 72 -14.19 18.85 6.53
N GLN A 73 -13.71 20.07 6.73
CA GLN A 73 -12.55 20.34 7.60
C GLN A 73 -12.76 19.83 9.03
N LEU A 74 -13.95 20.01 9.62
CA LEU A 74 -14.26 19.51 10.96
C LEU A 74 -14.14 17.98 11.08
N MET A 75 -14.40 17.22 10.00
CA MET A 75 -14.18 15.77 10.00
C MET A 75 -12.70 15.44 9.99
N GLU A 76 -11.90 16.18 9.22
CA GLU A 76 -10.44 16.05 9.19
C GLU A 76 -9.84 16.35 10.57
N GLU A 77 -10.31 17.40 11.24
CA GLU A 77 -9.90 17.76 12.61
C GLU A 77 -10.25 16.63 13.59
N HIS A 78 -11.50 16.17 13.62
CA HIS A 78 -11.89 15.07 14.50
C HIS A 78 -11.13 13.77 14.21
N PHE A 79 -10.90 13.45 12.93
CA PHE A 79 -10.10 12.31 12.50
C PHE A 79 -8.70 12.36 13.12
N ASN A 80 -8.03 13.50 13.03
CA ASN A 80 -6.67 13.65 13.52
C ASN A 80 -6.61 13.74 15.05
N GLU A 81 -7.48 14.51 15.69
CA GLU A 81 -7.38 14.81 17.11
C GLU A 81 -8.07 13.76 17.99
N ASN A 82 -9.30 13.37 17.65
CA ASN A 82 -10.15 12.58 18.54
C ASN A 82 -10.07 11.07 18.27
N TYR A 83 -9.74 10.66 17.05
CA TYR A 83 -9.80 9.26 16.63
C TYR A 83 -8.42 8.64 16.42
N LEU A 84 -7.58 9.25 15.58
CA LEU A 84 -6.29 8.68 15.21
C LEU A 84 -5.12 9.29 15.99
N GLU A 85 -5.36 10.33 16.81
CA GLU A 85 -4.37 11.03 17.62
C GLU A 85 -3.07 11.28 16.82
N SER A 86 -3.17 11.87 15.62
CA SER A 86 -2.10 11.82 14.61
C SER A 86 -0.82 12.58 15.01
N ASP A 87 -0.90 13.51 15.96
CA ASP A 87 0.29 14.11 16.57
C ASP A 87 1.11 13.10 17.40
N LYS A 88 0.42 12.11 18.00
CA LYS A 88 1.03 11.03 18.79
C LYS A 88 1.36 9.80 17.94
N TYR A 89 0.50 9.47 16.99
CA TYR A 89 0.67 8.34 16.07
C TYR A 89 0.66 8.82 14.62
N PRO A 90 1.74 9.47 14.15
CA PRO A 90 1.76 10.19 12.88
C PRO A 90 1.67 9.30 11.64
N HIS A 91 1.82 7.98 11.81
CA HIS A 91 1.95 7.06 10.68
C HIS A 91 1.12 5.80 10.88
N ALA A 92 0.48 5.37 9.80
CA ALA A 92 0.05 4.00 9.63
C ALA A 92 1.08 3.26 8.77
N VAL A 93 1.48 2.06 9.19
CA VAL A 93 2.54 1.28 8.54
C VAL A 93 2.10 -0.16 8.40
N PHE A 94 2.26 -0.74 7.23
CA PHE A 94 2.08 -2.16 7.01
C PHE A 94 3.38 -2.80 6.54
N LYS A 95 3.70 -3.95 7.14
CA LYS A 95 4.82 -4.81 6.75
C LYS A 95 4.26 -6.20 6.53
N GLY A 96 4.38 -6.70 5.32
CA GLY A 96 3.82 -8.00 4.95
C GLY A 96 4.62 -8.73 3.91
N LYS A 97 4.08 -9.89 3.53
CA LYS A 97 4.66 -10.80 2.57
C LYS A 97 3.56 -11.50 1.79
N LEU A 98 3.75 -11.61 0.49
CA LEU A 98 2.85 -12.39 -0.37
C LEU A 98 2.92 -13.88 0.00
N VAL A 99 1.75 -14.49 0.13
CA VAL A 99 1.62 -15.92 0.36
C VAL A 99 1.77 -16.63 -0.98
N SER A 100 2.80 -17.47 -1.10
CA SER A 100 3.09 -18.25 -2.32
C SER A 100 3.07 -17.38 -3.60
N PRO A 101 3.94 -16.35 -3.70
CA PRO A 101 3.87 -15.38 -4.79
C PRO A 101 4.03 -16.06 -6.16
N PRO A 102 3.27 -15.64 -7.17
CA PRO A 102 3.54 -16.04 -8.56
C PRO A 102 4.84 -15.36 -9.06
N ASP A 103 5.29 -15.75 -10.25
CA ASP A 103 6.40 -15.07 -10.91
C ASP A 103 5.97 -13.69 -11.42
N LEU A 104 6.19 -12.66 -10.60
CA LEU A 104 5.84 -11.26 -10.87
C LEU A 104 6.81 -10.55 -11.83
N HIS A 105 7.82 -11.24 -12.37
CA HIS A 105 8.64 -10.70 -13.46
C HIS A 105 7.98 -10.85 -14.83
N LYS A 106 6.86 -11.57 -14.89
CA LYS A 106 6.07 -11.76 -16.10
C LYS A 106 4.90 -10.79 -16.12
N ASP A 107 4.60 -10.28 -17.30
CA ASP A 107 3.41 -9.50 -17.52
C ASP A 107 2.15 -10.34 -17.30
N GLY A 108 1.16 -9.77 -16.63
CA GLY A 108 -0.06 -10.47 -16.25
C GLY A 108 -0.80 -9.77 -15.11
N THR A 109 -1.98 -10.30 -14.80
CA THR A 109 -2.76 -9.92 -13.62
C THR A 109 -2.85 -11.11 -12.69
N TYR A 110 -2.49 -10.89 -11.43
CA TYR A 110 -2.35 -11.90 -10.41
C TYR A 110 -3.23 -11.55 -9.22
N GLU A 111 -4.13 -12.45 -8.85
CA GLU A 111 -4.76 -12.43 -7.54
C GLU A 111 -3.80 -13.06 -6.54
N VAL A 112 -3.46 -12.31 -5.49
CA VAL A 112 -2.51 -12.72 -4.47
C VAL A 112 -3.13 -12.51 -3.09
N VAL A 113 -2.52 -13.16 -2.11
CA VAL A 113 -2.84 -12.97 -0.70
C VAL A 113 -1.60 -12.40 -0.01
N VAL A 114 -1.78 -11.45 0.90
CA VAL A 114 -0.70 -10.85 1.68
C VAL A 114 -0.97 -11.08 3.17
N ASP A 115 0.01 -11.66 3.85
CA ASP A 115 0.06 -11.74 5.31
C ASP A 115 0.96 -10.64 5.83
N GLY A 116 0.53 -9.91 6.84
CA GLY A 116 1.37 -8.87 7.42
C GLY A 116 0.82 -8.27 8.70
N THR A 117 1.54 -7.28 9.20
CA THR A 117 1.15 -6.51 10.38
C THR A 117 0.88 -5.07 9.99
N LEU A 118 -0.32 -4.57 10.32
CA LEU A 118 -0.66 -3.16 10.28
C LEU A 118 -0.42 -2.55 11.66
N SER A 119 0.53 -1.63 11.73
CA SER A 119 0.75 -0.72 12.83
C SER A 119 -0.12 0.53 12.61
N LEU A 120 -1.15 0.70 13.42
CA LEU A 120 -2.06 1.84 13.37
C LEU A 120 -2.46 2.23 14.79
N HIS A 121 -2.42 3.54 15.09
CA HIS A 121 -2.80 4.09 16.40
C HIS A 121 -2.04 3.44 17.58
N GLY A 122 -0.75 3.17 17.37
CA GLY A 122 0.12 2.55 18.37
C GLY A 122 -0.13 1.05 18.60
N VAL A 123 -0.99 0.41 17.80
CA VAL A 123 -1.33 -1.01 17.92
C VAL A 123 -0.95 -1.76 16.65
N ASP A 124 -0.25 -2.87 16.85
CA ASP A 124 0.09 -3.83 15.81
C ASP A 124 -1.00 -4.91 15.71
N LYS A 125 -1.55 -5.10 14.51
CA LYS A 125 -2.52 -6.16 14.23
C LYS A 125 -2.15 -6.96 12.98
N PRO A 126 -2.26 -8.30 13.03
CA PRO A 126 -2.08 -9.13 11.85
C PRO A 126 -3.25 -8.96 10.88
N TYR A 127 -2.96 -8.94 9.59
CA TYR A 127 -3.93 -8.91 8.50
C TYR A 127 -3.58 -10.01 7.49
N HIS A 128 -4.63 -10.60 6.93
CA HIS A 128 -4.59 -11.60 5.86
C HIS A 128 -5.55 -11.13 4.77
N GLU A 129 -5.02 -10.43 3.77
CA GLU A 129 -5.84 -9.70 2.81
C GLU A 129 -5.57 -10.12 1.38
N LYS A 130 -6.61 -10.03 0.54
CA LYS A 130 -6.50 -10.25 -0.90
C LYS A 130 -6.03 -8.98 -1.59
N ALA A 131 -5.18 -9.14 -2.59
CA ALA A 131 -4.74 -8.05 -3.45
C ALA A 131 -4.68 -8.51 -4.90
N THR A 132 -4.72 -7.54 -5.81
CA THR A 132 -4.46 -7.74 -7.23
C THR A 132 -3.16 -7.05 -7.59
N ILE A 133 -2.23 -7.78 -8.18
CA ILE A 133 -1.01 -7.24 -8.77
C ILE A 133 -1.11 -7.36 -10.28
N THR A 134 -0.97 -6.24 -10.99
CA THR A 134 -0.86 -6.24 -12.46
C THR A 134 0.53 -5.79 -12.85
N VAL A 135 1.22 -6.63 -13.62
CA VAL A 135 2.52 -6.34 -14.21
C VAL A 135 2.29 -6.10 -15.69
N LYS A 136 2.72 -4.92 -16.16
CA LYS A 136 2.63 -4.54 -17.57
C LYS A 136 3.90 -3.86 -18.00
N ASP A 137 4.51 -4.32 -19.09
CA ASP A 137 5.79 -3.83 -19.60
C ASP A 137 6.87 -3.88 -18.49
N GLY A 138 6.86 -4.92 -17.66
CA GLY A 138 7.76 -5.07 -16.51
C GLY A 138 7.53 -4.08 -15.36
N LYS A 139 6.41 -3.35 -15.35
CA LYS A 139 6.04 -2.39 -14.30
C LYS A 139 4.89 -2.95 -13.47
N PRO A 140 5.13 -3.29 -12.20
CA PRO A 140 4.08 -3.72 -11.29
C PRO A 140 3.17 -2.56 -10.87
N SER A 141 1.91 -2.90 -10.63
CA SER A 141 0.93 -2.08 -9.92
C SER A 141 0.14 -2.99 -8.98
N ALA A 142 -0.28 -2.47 -7.83
CA ALA A 142 -1.05 -3.23 -6.85
C ALA A 142 -2.32 -2.49 -6.45
N ASN A 143 -3.37 -3.26 -6.18
CA ASN A 143 -4.62 -2.80 -5.60
C ASN A 143 -5.02 -3.76 -4.47
N ALA A 144 -5.30 -3.24 -3.29
CA ALA A 144 -5.70 -4.03 -2.13
C ALA A 144 -6.80 -3.31 -1.35
N LYS A 145 -7.61 -4.08 -0.62
CA LYS A 145 -8.60 -3.58 0.31
C LYS A 145 -8.33 -4.17 1.68
N PHE A 146 -8.37 -3.34 2.71
CA PHE A 146 -8.21 -3.72 4.10
C PHE A 146 -9.49 -3.38 4.84
N ASN A 147 -10.08 -4.35 5.54
CA ASN A 147 -11.24 -4.08 6.40
C ASN A 147 -10.74 -3.82 7.83
N VAL A 148 -10.52 -2.55 8.15
CA VAL A 148 -9.94 -2.13 9.43
C VAL A 148 -11.03 -1.99 10.48
N LYS A 149 -11.05 -2.89 11.47
CA LYS A 149 -11.91 -2.75 12.64
C LYS A 149 -11.29 -1.78 13.63
N LEU A 150 -11.97 -0.66 13.90
CA LEU A 150 -11.44 0.44 14.70
C LEU A 150 -11.06 0.01 16.13
N ALA A 151 -11.91 -0.83 16.73
CA ALA A 151 -11.68 -1.35 18.09
C ALA A 151 -10.39 -2.18 18.20
N ASP A 152 -9.98 -2.86 17.13
CA ASP A 152 -8.74 -3.67 17.14
C ASP A 152 -7.50 -2.78 17.26
N HIS A 153 -7.59 -1.52 16.83
CA HIS A 153 -6.51 -0.54 16.96
C HIS A 153 -6.71 0.45 18.13
N HIS A 154 -7.60 0.12 19.08
CA HIS A 154 -7.96 0.98 20.21
C HIS A 154 -8.45 2.38 19.80
N ILE A 155 -9.00 2.51 18.59
CA ILE A 155 -9.64 3.75 18.13
C ILE A 155 -11.05 3.74 18.70
N LYS A 156 -11.32 4.66 19.64
CA LYS A 156 -12.60 4.70 20.36
C LYS A 156 -13.60 5.57 19.61
N ILE A 157 -14.80 5.02 19.41
CA ILE A 157 -15.95 5.77 18.92
C ILE A 157 -16.78 6.23 20.13
N PRO A 158 -16.95 7.54 20.37
CA PRO A 158 -17.83 8.01 21.44
C PRO A 158 -19.26 7.52 21.24
N THR A 159 -19.92 7.10 22.32
CA THR A 159 -21.27 6.53 22.29
C THR A 159 -22.31 7.47 21.67
N LEU A 160 -22.12 8.79 21.80
CA LEU A 160 -23.01 9.81 21.23
C LEU A 160 -23.05 9.79 19.69
N VAL A 161 -21.96 9.36 19.04
CA VAL A 161 -21.81 9.39 17.58
C VAL A 161 -21.65 8.01 16.95
N ILE A 162 -21.91 6.94 17.70
CA ILE A 162 -21.72 5.55 17.23
C ILE A 162 -22.60 5.21 16.02
N LYS A 163 -23.73 5.90 15.83
CA LYS A 163 -24.59 5.75 14.65
C LYS A 163 -24.03 6.45 13.40
N ASN A 164 -23.00 7.28 13.56
CA ASN A 164 -22.42 8.11 12.51
C ASN A 164 -21.07 7.58 12.00
N ILE A 165 -20.48 6.58 12.66
CA ILE A 165 -19.16 6.04 12.33
C ILE A 165 -19.25 4.51 12.27
N ALA A 166 -18.81 3.91 11.16
CA ALA A 166 -18.77 2.46 11.03
C ALA A 166 -17.69 1.85 11.94
N GLU A 167 -18.01 0.69 12.54
CA GLU A 167 -17.04 -0.05 13.36
C GLU A 167 -15.89 -0.66 12.54
N VAL A 168 -16.16 -0.93 11.27
CA VAL A 168 -15.21 -1.46 10.28
C VAL A 168 -15.15 -0.50 9.10
N VAL A 169 -13.93 -0.08 8.75
CA VAL A 169 -13.67 0.86 7.67
C VAL A 169 -12.92 0.14 6.55
N GLU A 170 -13.46 0.14 5.34
CA GLU A 170 -12.77 -0.38 4.16
C GLU A 170 -11.74 0.67 3.69
N VAL A 171 -10.46 0.30 3.73
CA VAL A 171 -9.34 1.10 3.22
C VAL A 171 -8.85 0.49 1.92
N THR A 172 -8.93 1.23 0.83
CA THR A 172 -8.36 0.85 -0.46
C THR A 172 -6.95 1.43 -0.58
N VAL A 173 -6.00 0.62 -1.05
CA VAL A 173 -4.61 1.00 -1.32
C VAL A 173 -4.29 0.70 -2.78
N LYS A 174 -3.78 1.70 -3.50
CA LYS A 174 -3.35 1.58 -4.90
C LYS A 174 -1.94 2.11 -5.07
N ALA A 175 -1.06 1.28 -5.62
CA ALA A 175 0.33 1.64 -5.87
C ALA A 175 0.68 1.34 -7.32
N ALA A 176 1.23 2.33 -8.02
CA ALA A 176 1.88 2.15 -9.32
C ALA A 176 3.38 2.23 -9.08
N TYR A 177 4.10 1.13 -9.32
CA TYR A 177 5.50 1.05 -8.92
C TYR A 177 6.46 1.39 -10.06
N THR A 178 7.59 1.93 -9.68
CA THR A 178 8.77 2.10 -10.53
C THR A 178 9.95 1.36 -9.92
N ALA A 179 10.88 0.94 -10.76
CA ALA A 179 12.18 0.42 -10.32
C ALA A 179 12.80 1.36 -9.27
N ALA A 180 13.23 0.81 -8.13
CA ALA A 180 13.98 1.55 -7.11
C ALA A 180 15.38 1.92 -7.64
N THR A 181 15.57 3.16 -8.07
CA THR A 181 16.91 3.69 -8.37
C THR A 181 17.82 3.71 -7.16
#